data_AF-A0A9D4I805-F1
#
_entry.id   AF-A0A9D4I805-F1
#
_cell.length_a   1.000
_cell.length_b   1.000
_cell.length_c   1.000
_cell.angle_alpha   90.00
_cell.angle_beta   90.00
_cell.angle_gamma   90.00
#
_symmetry.space_group_name_H-M   'P 1'
#
loop_
_entity.id
_entity.type
_entity.pdbx_description
1 polymer ?
#
loop_
_entity_poly.entity_id
_entity_poly.type
_entity_poly.pdbx_seq_one_letter_code
_entity_poly.pdbx_strand_id
1 'polypeptide(L)' 'MGHYCPEGSSMATACDTGYFLNVTGSDALSDCLICTGGMYCQGTGNAQPAGTCDPGYYCPPGQNDSAPVDYV' A
#
# COMPACT_ATOMS: atom_id res chain seq x y z
N MET A 1 4.08 9.37 6.44
CA MET A 1 3.05 9.10 5.41
C MET A 1 3.72 8.34 4.29
N GLY A 2 3.29 7.11 4.01
CA GLY A 2 3.90 6.21 3.01
C GLY A 2 5.22 5.55 3.44
N HIS A 3 5.97 6.19 4.33
CA HIS A 3 7.26 5.72 4.79
C HIS A 3 7.31 5.57 6.31
N TYR A 4 8.02 4.54 6.77
CA TYR A 4 8.31 4.25 8.18
C TYR A 4 9.83 4.34 8.43
N CYS A 5 10.23 4.69 9.65
CA CYS A 5 11.63 4.80 10.04
C CYS A 5 11.97 3.70 11.06
N PRO A 6 12.56 2.57 10.66
CA PRO A 6 12.99 1.54 11.61
C PRO A 6 13.79 2.15 12.76
N GLU A 7 13.61 1.66 13.99
CA GLU A 7 14.25 2.22 15.18
C GLU A 7 15.77 2.40 14.95
N GLY A 8 16.25 3.65 15.15
CA GLY A 8 17.65 4.00 14.90
C GLY A 8 18.00 4.36 13.44
N SER A 9 17.05 4.30 12.51
CA SER A 9 17.25 4.72 11.12
C SER A 9 16.95 6.20 10.93
N SER A 10 17.84 6.90 10.23
CA SER A 10 17.61 8.25 9.71
C SER A 10 16.98 8.26 8.32
N MET A 11 16.87 7.08 7.69
CA MET A 11 16.29 6.92 6.36
C MET A 11 14.88 6.33 6.48
N ALA A 12 13.92 7.08 5.94
CA ALA A 12 12.54 6.64 5.82
C ALA A 12 12.45 5.54 4.74
N THR A 13 11.97 4.37 5.13
CA THR A 13 11.76 3.22 4.25
C THR A 13 10.33 3.26 3.74
N ALA A 14 10.16 3.13 2.42
CA ALA A 14 8.84 3.06 1.81
C ALA A 14 8.14 1.75 2.18
N CYS A 15 6.83 1.80 2.44
CA CYS A 15 6.03 0.57 2.49
C CYS A 15 6.06 -0.12 1.13
N ASP A 16 6.06 -1.45 1.15
CA ASP A 16 6.01 -2.27 -0.05
C ASP A 16 4.74 -2.04 -0.86
N THR A 17 4.78 -2.51 -2.12
CA THR A 17 3.64 -2.43 -3.01
C THR A 17 2.47 -3.28 -2.49
N GLY A 18 1.24 -2.81 -2.70
CA GLY A 18 0.08 -3.41 -2.05
C GLY A 18 -0.11 -2.97 -0.58
N TYR A 19 0.78 -2.13 -0.04
CA TYR A 19 0.62 -1.53 1.29
C TYR A 19 0.59 0.00 1.22
N PHE A 20 -0.07 0.61 2.20
CA PHE A 20 -0.11 2.04 2.40
C PHE A 20 0.06 2.40 3.87
N LEU A 21 0.47 3.63 4.13
CA LEU A 21 0.73 4.13 5.47
C LEU A 21 0.18 5.55 5.62
N ASN A 22 -1.01 5.66 6.22
CA ASN A 22 -1.67 6.93 6.45
C ASN A 22 -1.27 7.61 7.78
N VAL A 23 -0.34 7.00 8.51
CA VAL A 23 0.15 7.50 9.80
C VAL A 23 1.54 8.16 9.63
N THR A 24 1.80 9.15 10.48
CA THR A 24 3.10 9.80 10.64
C THR A 24 3.79 9.29 11.88
N GLY A 25 5.12 9.15 11.81
CA GLY A 25 5.92 8.71 12.94
C GLY A 25 5.97 7.20 13.12
N SER A 26 5.53 6.43 12.12
CA SER A 26 5.71 4.98 12.14
C SER A 26 7.17 4.61 12.07
N ASP A 27 7.51 3.64 12.90
CA ASP A 27 8.83 3.13 13.10
C ASP A 27 8.96 1.66 12.70
N ALA A 28 7.89 1.03 12.22
CA ALA A 28 7.94 -0.36 11.78
C ALA A 28 7.25 -0.61 10.43
N LEU A 29 7.71 -1.63 9.72
CA LEU A 29 7.04 -2.15 8.52
C LEU A 29 5.63 -2.66 8.87
N SER A 30 5.44 -3.15 10.10
CA SER A 30 4.13 -3.62 10.58
C SER A 30 3.08 -2.51 10.68
N ASP A 31 3.49 -1.23 10.66
CA ASP A 31 2.55 -0.12 10.55
C ASP A 31 1.99 0.02 9.13
N CYS A 32 2.67 -0.54 8.12
CA CYS A 32 2.18 -0.55 6.74
C CYS A 32 0.88 -1.35 6.69
N LEU A 33 -0.22 -0.65 6.40
CA LEU A 33 -1.55 -1.22 6.27
C LEU A 33 -1.69 -1.84 4.89
N ILE A 34 -2.24 -3.06 4.82
CA ILE A 34 -2.55 -3.71 3.56
C ILE A 34 -3.62 -2.91 2.80
N CYS A 35 -3.47 -2.78 1.48
CA CYS A 35 -4.48 -2.12 0.66
C CYS A 35 -5.82 -2.82 0.80
N THR A 36 -6.91 -2.06 0.98
CA THR A 36 -8.26 -2.61 1.15
C THR A 36 -8.72 -3.31 -0.12
N GLY A 37 -9.38 -4.47 0.01
CA GLY A 37 -10.01 -5.14 -1.12
C GLY A 37 -11.04 -4.26 -1.82
N GLY A 38 -11.04 -4.26 -3.15
CA GLY A 38 -11.75 -3.32 -4.02
C GLY A 38 -10.92 -2.09 -4.41
N MET A 39 -9.74 -1.92 -3.81
CA MET A 39 -8.81 -0.83 -4.09
C MET A 39 -7.41 -1.39 -4.40
N TYR A 40 -6.57 -0.56 -5.02
CA TYR A 40 -5.19 -0.90 -5.33
C TYR A 40 -4.22 0.17 -4.82
N CYS A 41 -3.02 -0.26 -4.46
CA CYS A 41 -1.93 0.58 -3.97
C CYS A 41 -0.73 0.43 -4.92
N GLN A 42 -0.70 1.26 -5.96
CA GLN A 42 0.31 1.19 -7.00
C GLN A 42 1.67 1.73 -6.51
N GLY A 43 2.75 0.98 -6.76
CA GLY A 43 4.09 1.37 -6.34
C GLY A 43 4.33 1.22 -4.84
N THR A 44 5.41 1.82 -4.33
CA THR A 44 5.84 1.78 -2.92
C THR A 44 5.69 3.14 -2.27
N GLY A 45 5.49 3.20 -0.95
CA GLY A 45 5.46 4.48 -0.25
C GLY A 45 4.11 5.18 -0.29
N ASN A 46 3.03 4.43 -0.45
CA ASN A 46 1.70 4.99 -0.60
C ASN A 46 1.17 5.52 0.75
N ALA A 47 0.73 6.78 0.80
CA ALA A 47 0.08 7.31 2.00
C ALA A 47 -1.39 6.87 2.13
N GLN A 48 -1.99 6.47 1.02
CA GLN A 48 -3.37 6.04 0.88
C GLN A 48 -3.48 5.14 -0.36
N PRO A 49 -4.57 4.36 -0.50
CA PRO A 49 -4.84 3.61 -1.73
C PRO A 49 -4.81 4.52 -2.96
N ALA A 50 -4.25 4.04 -4.07
CA ALA A 50 -4.18 4.80 -5.31
C ALA A 50 -5.58 5.03 -5.91
N GLY A 51 -6.47 4.04 -5.78
CA GLY A 51 -7.84 4.16 -6.22
C GLY A 51 -8.61 2.85 -6.11
N THR A 52 -9.87 2.86 -6.56
CA THR A 52 -10.67 1.65 -6.74
C THR A 52 -10.27 0.93 -8.02
N CYS A 53 -10.46 -0.38 -8.06
CA CYS A 53 -10.14 -1.16 -9.25
C CYS A 53 -11.08 -0.93 -10.41
N ASP A 54 -10.58 -1.28 -11.59
CA ASP A 54 -11.28 -1.07 -12.84
C ASP A 54 -12.60 -1.86 -12.86
N PRO A 55 -13.66 -1.28 -13.43
CA PRO A 55 -14.95 -1.95 -13.49
C PRO A 55 -14.85 -3.27 -14.24
N GLY A 56 -15.25 -4.36 -13.57
CA GLY A 56 -15.13 -5.73 -14.08
C GLY A 56 -13.92 -6.50 -13.58
N TYR A 57 -13.03 -5.89 -12.80
CA TYR A 57 -11.91 -6.56 -12.13
C TYR A 57 -12.10 -6.57 -10.62
N TYR A 58 -11.69 -7.67 -9.97
CA TYR A 58 -11.72 -7.78 -8.52
C TYR A 58 -10.32 -7.62 -7.95
N CYS A 59 -10.11 -6.59 -7.12
CA CYS A 59 -8.85 -6.44 -6.40
C CYS A 59 -8.96 -7.02 -4.99
N PRO A 60 -8.26 -8.13 -4.69
CA PRO A 60 -8.14 -8.60 -3.32
C PRO A 60 -7.32 -7.61 -2.47
N PRO A 61 -7.40 -7.71 -1.14
CA PRO A 61 -6.54 -6.91 -0.27
C PRO A 61 -5.06 -7.18 -0.57
N GLY A 62 -4.27 -6.12 -0.61
CA GLY A 62 -2.84 -6.17 -0.95
C GLY A 62 -2.54 -6.00 -2.44
N GLN A 63 -3.54 -5.61 -3.24
CA GLN A 63 -3.33 -5.46 -4.67
C GLN A 63 -2.63 -4.15 -5.05
N ASN A 64 -1.72 -4.23 -6.01
CA ASN A 64 -0.93 -3.10 -6.49
C ASN A 64 -1.30 -2.64 -7.91
N ASP A 65 -2.22 -3.34 -8.55
CA ASP A 65 -2.67 -3.09 -9.91
C ASP A 65 -4.17 -2.82 -9.94
N SER A 66 -4.63 -1.91 -10.78
CA SER A 66 -6.06 -1.58 -10.91
C SER A 66 -6.84 -2.65 -11.67
N ALA A 67 -6.15 -3.43 -12.50
CA ALA A 67 -6.75 -4.47 -13.36
C ALA A 67 -5.93 -5.76 -13.28
N PRO A 68 -5.92 -6.46 -12.12
CA PRO A 68 -5.23 -7.73 -12.02
C PRO A 68 -5.86 -8.76 -12.95
N VAL A 69 -5.08 -9.21 -13.93
CA VAL A 69 -5.49 -10.22 -14.92
C VAL A 69 -5.90 -11.55 -14.31
N ASP A 70 -5.43 -11.85 -13.09
CA ASP A 70 -5.74 -13.07 -12.34
C ASP A 70 -7.16 -13.06 -11.73
N TYR A 71 -7.83 -11.91 -11.66
CA TYR A 71 -9.12 -11.74 -10.96
C TYR A 71 -10.19 -11.07 -11.84
N VAL A 72 -10.41 -11.66 -13.04
CA VAL A 72 -11.45 -11.28 -14.01
C VAL A 72 -12.75 -12.06 -13.84
#